data_AF-A0A7X8C0A4-F1
#
_entry.id   AF-A0A7X8C0A4-F1
#
_cell.length_a   1.000
_cell.length_b   1.000
_cell.length_c   1.000
_cell.angle_alpha   90.00
_cell.angle_beta   90.00
_cell.angle_gamma   90.00
#
_symmetry.space_group_name_H-M   'P 1'
#
loop_
_entity.id
_entity.type
_entity.pdbx_description
1 polymer ?
#
loop_
_entity_poly.entity_id
_entity_poly.type
_entity_poly.pdbx_seq_one_letter_code
_entity_poly.pdbx_strand_id
1 'polypeptide(L)'
;MNKINKEKSNKLLRVADRALQSSKILDKEKNSIKDSYNGSVAAFCVSIATSGLRPTLTIYYHKEDRREVLKIITDMLLDDEISFGFKDIKDADDNPICVNNDKPKNLLKYAFYCDDDEMKRLQREITDCGIALKQVIRTYKLTKNENA
;
A
#
# COMPACT_ATOMS: atom_id res chain seq x y z
N MET A 1 -17.14 5.99 -18.59
CA MET A 1 -16.28 5.15 -17.73
C MET A 1 -16.13 3.79 -18.40
N ASN A 2 -14.97 3.48 -18.99
CA ASN A 2 -14.77 2.27 -19.81
C ASN A 2 -14.80 0.99 -18.96
N LYS A 3 -15.37 -0.09 -19.50
CA LYS A 3 -15.56 -1.40 -18.85
C LYS A 3 -14.26 -1.97 -18.24
N ILE A 4 -13.12 -1.71 -18.90
CA ILE A 4 -11.76 -2.11 -18.48
C ILE A 4 -11.34 -1.46 -17.14
N ASN A 5 -11.67 -0.18 -16.92
CA ASN A 5 -11.34 0.51 -15.66
C ASN A 5 -12.18 0.01 -14.49
N LYS A 6 -13.43 -0.41 -14.75
CA LYS A 6 -14.31 -0.97 -13.72
C LYS A 6 -13.82 -2.35 -13.25
N GLU A 7 -13.33 -3.17 -14.18
CA GLU A 7 -12.78 -4.48 -13.85
C GLU A 7 -11.47 -4.39 -13.03
N LYS A 8 -10.52 -3.53 -13.45
CA LYS A 8 -9.30 -3.26 -12.67
C LYS A 8 -9.65 -2.75 -11.27
N SER A 9 -10.58 -1.79 -11.17
CA SER A 9 -11.02 -1.24 -9.90
C SER A 9 -11.64 -2.30 -8.98
N ASN A 10 -12.46 -3.20 -9.50
CA ASN A 10 -13.06 -4.27 -8.68
C ASN A 10 -12.00 -5.26 -8.18
N LYS A 11 -11.04 -5.65 -9.04
CA LYS A 11 -9.92 -6.51 -8.61
C LYS A 11 -9.11 -5.83 -7.51
N LEU A 12 -8.80 -4.53 -7.68
CA LEU A 12 -8.09 -3.73 -6.68
C LEU A 12 -8.79 -3.69 -5.32
N LEU A 13 -10.11 -3.55 -5.29
CA LEU A 13 -10.89 -3.59 -4.05
C LEU A 13 -10.83 -4.96 -3.38
N ARG A 14 -10.92 -6.05 -4.14
CA ARG A 14 -10.78 -7.42 -3.61
C ARG A 14 -9.39 -7.68 -3.04
N VAL A 15 -8.36 -7.24 -3.74
CA VAL A 15 -6.96 -7.36 -3.31
C VAL A 15 -6.68 -6.51 -2.08
N ALA A 16 -7.21 -5.29 -2.03
CA ALA A 16 -7.14 -4.42 -0.85
C ALA A 16 -7.79 -5.07 0.38
N ASP A 17 -8.99 -5.64 0.22
CA ASP A 17 -9.69 -6.32 1.31
C ASP A 17 -8.93 -7.56 1.77
N ARG A 18 -8.45 -8.41 0.85
CA ARG A 18 -7.61 -9.57 1.16
C ARG A 18 -6.34 -9.16 1.92
N ALA A 19 -5.62 -8.16 1.45
CA ALA A 19 -4.39 -7.69 2.09
C ALA A 19 -4.66 -7.10 3.49
N LEU A 20 -5.76 -6.36 3.65
CA LEU A 20 -6.19 -5.84 4.95
C LEU A 20 -6.58 -6.96 5.93
N GLN A 21 -7.30 -7.99 5.46
CA GLN A 21 -7.68 -9.16 6.26
C GLN A 21 -6.48 -9.99 6.73
N SER A 22 -5.36 -9.94 5.99
CA SER A 22 -4.10 -10.57 6.39
C SER A 22 -3.20 -9.67 7.26
N SER A 23 -3.59 -8.41 7.48
CA SER A 23 -2.80 -7.43 8.21
C SER A 23 -3.02 -7.44 9.72
N LYS A 24 -2.15 -6.76 10.46
CA LYS A 24 -2.31 -6.49 11.90
C LYS A 24 -3.20 -5.27 12.20
N ILE A 25 -3.63 -4.54 11.16
CA ILE A 25 -4.41 -3.30 11.30
C ILE A 25 -5.87 -3.61 11.63
N LEU A 26 -6.40 -4.72 11.12
CA LEU A 26 -7.77 -5.16 11.36
C LEU A 26 -7.84 -6.00 12.65
N ASP A 27 -8.62 -5.52 13.62
CA ASP A 27 -9.09 -6.35 14.72
C ASP A 27 -10.22 -7.24 14.19
N LYS A 28 -9.92 -8.53 14.01
CA LYS A 28 -10.83 -9.52 13.43
C LYS A 28 -12.00 -9.88 14.35
N GLU A 29 -11.80 -9.81 15.66
CA GLU A 29 -12.84 -10.14 16.64
C GLU A 29 -13.88 -9.03 16.70
N LYS A 30 -13.43 -7.77 16.71
CA LYS A 30 -14.30 -6.60 16.75
C LYS A 30 -14.75 -6.12 15.37
N ASN A 31 -14.20 -6.71 14.32
CA ASN A 31 -14.34 -6.27 12.93
C ASN A 31 -14.12 -4.75 12.80
N SER A 32 -13.00 -4.27 13.35
CA SER A 32 -12.74 -2.84 13.52
C SER A 32 -11.29 -2.45 13.25
N ILE A 33 -11.09 -1.17 12.94
CA ILE A 33 -9.78 -0.60 12.61
C ILE A 33 -9.56 0.62 13.50
N LYS A 34 -8.35 0.77 14.06
CA LYS A 34 -8.00 1.97 14.82
C LYS A 34 -8.02 3.20 13.92
N ASP A 35 -8.60 4.29 14.40
CA ASP A 35 -8.76 5.52 13.62
C ASP A 35 -7.42 6.13 13.16
N SER A 36 -6.32 5.90 13.91
CA SER A 36 -4.98 6.30 13.47
C SER A 36 -4.57 5.68 12.13
N TYR A 37 -4.95 4.43 11.87
CA TYR A 37 -4.67 3.79 10.58
C TYR A 37 -5.53 4.37 9.46
N ASN A 38 -6.80 4.68 9.73
CA ASN A 38 -7.66 5.39 8.78
C ASN A 38 -7.07 6.76 8.40
N GLY A 39 -6.59 7.52 9.39
CA GLY A 39 -5.85 8.77 9.16
C GLY A 39 -4.59 8.56 8.32
N SER A 40 -3.77 7.56 8.66
CA SER A 40 -2.54 7.23 7.92
C SER A 40 -2.81 6.78 6.48
N VAL A 41 -3.84 5.98 6.21
CA VAL A 41 -4.22 5.62 4.83
C VAL A 41 -4.77 6.83 4.09
N ALA A 42 -5.57 7.68 4.74
CA ALA A 42 -6.10 8.88 4.11
C ALA A 42 -5.01 9.88 3.70
N ALA A 43 -3.97 10.02 4.52
CA ALA A 43 -2.83 10.91 4.28
C ALA A 43 -1.84 10.35 3.24
N PHE A 44 -1.84 9.06 2.96
CA PHE A 44 -0.82 8.42 2.12
C PHE A 44 -0.82 8.97 0.68
N CYS A 45 -1.97 8.92 0.00
CA CYS A 45 -2.08 9.42 -1.37
C CYS A 45 -1.88 10.94 -1.44
N VAL A 46 -2.30 11.67 -0.41
CA VAL A 46 -2.08 13.13 -0.30
C VAL A 46 -0.59 13.43 -0.20
N SER A 47 0.14 12.68 0.63
CA SER A 47 1.60 12.84 0.80
C SER A 47 2.36 12.58 -0.49
N ILE A 48 1.95 11.57 -1.27
CA ILE A 48 2.53 11.32 -2.61
C ILE A 48 2.29 12.52 -3.52
N ALA A 49 1.07 13.07 -3.53
CA ALA A 49 0.73 14.20 -4.38
C ALA A 49 1.47 15.49 -3.99
N THR A 50 1.71 15.74 -2.70
CA THR A 50 2.33 16.98 -2.21
C THR A 50 3.84 16.91 -2.15
N SER A 51 4.39 15.74 -1.83
CA SER A 51 5.81 15.56 -1.48
C SER A 51 6.53 14.61 -2.42
N GLY A 52 5.82 13.86 -3.25
CA GLY A 52 6.38 12.81 -4.11
C GLY A 52 6.50 11.46 -3.41
N LEU A 53 6.78 10.43 -4.22
CA LEU A 53 6.75 9.04 -3.77
C LEU A 53 7.89 8.70 -2.79
N ARG A 54 9.15 8.98 -3.17
CA ARG A 54 10.35 8.66 -2.37
C ARG A 54 10.23 9.16 -0.91
N PRO A 55 10.02 10.45 -0.62
CA PRO A 55 9.92 10.91 0.77
C PRO A 55 8.70 10.33 1.50
N THR A 56 7.59 10.08 0.79
CA THR A 56 6.41 9.43 1.40
C THR A 56 6.73 8.01 1.84
N LEU A 57 7.35 7.20 0.98
CA LEU A 57 7.75 5.83 1.32
C LEU A 57 8.75 5.82 2.48
N THR A 58 9.73 6.73 2.49
CA THR A 58 10.69 6.86 3.60
C THR A 58 9.99 7.15 4.93
N ILE A 59 9.05 8.10 4.96
CA ILE A 59 8.31 8.46 6.18
C ILE A 59 7.46 7.28 6.65
N TYR A 60 6.77 6.59 5.74
CA TYR A 60 5.91 5.48 6.09
C TYR A 60 6.71 4.26 6.56
N TYR A 61 7.89 4.02 6.01
CA TYR A 61 8.74 2.91 6.43
C TYR A 61 9.28 3.08 7.86
N HIS A 62 9.64 4.31 8.27
CA HIS A 62 10.30 4.56 9.57
C HIS A 62 9.34 4.81 10.74
N LYS A 63 8.04 5.03 10.50
CA LYS A 63 7.04 5.18 11.56
C LYS A 63 6.23 3.90 11.72
N GLU A 64 6.22 3.30 12.91
CA GLU A 64 5.64 1.98 13.16
C GLU A 64 4.17 1.87 12.70
N ASP A 65 3.34 2.86 13.07
CA ASP A 65 1.92 2.95 12.70
C ASP A 65 1.69 3.12 11.19
N ARG A 66 2.66 3.67 10.48
CA ARG A 66 2.59 3.87 9.01
C ARG A 66 3.22 2.73 8.24
N ARG A 67 4.13 1.99 8.87
CA ARG A 67 4.84 0.87 8.23
C ARG A 67 3.89 -0.26 7.91
N GLU A 68 2.91 -0.52 8.78
CA GLU A 68 1.86 -1.52 8.49
C GLU A 68 0.99 -1.11 7.29
N VAL A 69 0.70 0.18 7.10
CA VAL A 69 0.01 0.67 5.89
C VAL A 69 0.86 0.42 4.65
N LEU A 70 2.16 0.74 4.71
CA LEU A 70 3.08 0.49 3.60
C LEU A 70 3.21 -1.00 3.31
N LYS A 71 3.17 -1.85 4.33
CA LYS A 71 3.18 -3.31 4.17
C LYS A 71 1.97 -3.80 3.39
N ILE A 72 0.76 -3.37 3.76
CA ILE A 72 -0.47 -3.73 3.03
C ILE A 72 -0.35 -3.28 1.56
N ILE A 73 0.07 -2.05 1.30
CA ILE A 73 0.22 -1.53 -0.07
C ILE A 73 1.26 -2.33 -0.86
N THR A 74 2.36 -2.73 -0.22
CA THR A 74 3.38 -3.58 -0.83
C THR A 74 2.83 -4.97 -1.15
N ASP A 75 2.06 -5.57 -0.25
CA ASP A 75 1.42 -6.86 -0.50
C ASP A 75 0.39 -6.77 -1.63
N MET A 76 -0.36 -5.67 -1.73
CA MET A 76 -1.27 -5.41 -2.87
C MET A 76 -0.52 -5.27 -4.20
N LEU A 77 0.62 -4.56 -4.22
CA LEU A 77 1.44 -4.39 -5.42
C LEU A 77 1.98 -5.73 -5.95
N LEU A 78 2.24 -6.66 -5.04
CA LEU A 78 2.80 -7.97 -5.33
C LEU A 78 1.71 -9.04 -5.49
N ASP A 79 0.43 -8.67 -5.52
CA ASP A 79 -0.66 -9.63 -5.64
C ASP A 79 -0.83 -10.11 -7.10
N ASP A 80 -0.99 -11.43 -7.28
CA ASP A 80 -1.13 -12.06 -8.59
C ASP A 80 -2.39 -11.61 -9.36
N GLU A 81 -3.45 -11.22 -8.66
CA GLU A 81 -4.73 -10.86 -9.28
C GLU A 81 -4.66 -9.54 -10.04
N ILE A 82 -3.77 -8.62 -9.62
CA ILE A 82 -3.62 -7.30 -10.26
C ILE A 82 -2.53 -7.30 -11.34
N SER A 83 -1.63 -8.28 -11.33
CA SER A 83 -0.51 -8.44 -12.28
C SER A 83 0.16 -7.10 -12.62
N PHE A 84 0.51 -6.32 -11.60
CA PHE A 84 1.25 -5.09 -11.83
C PHE A 84 2.65 -5.32 -12.36
N GLY A 85 3.15 -6.56 -12.35
CA GLY A 85 4.50 -6.91 -12.81
C GLY A 85 5.61 -6.45 -11.87
N PHE A 86 5.32 -6.26 -10.57
CA PHE A 86 6.33 -5.89 -9.55
C PHE A 86 6.96 -7.09 -8.82
N LYS A 87 6.45 -8.32 -9.02
CA LYS A 87 7.01 -9.50 -8.36
C LYS A 87 8.45 -9.79 -8.76
N ASP A 88 8.73 -9.65 -10.05
CA ASP A 88 10.04 -9.97 -10.64
C ASP A 88 10.96 -8.75 -10.68
N ILE A 89 10.46 -7.58 -10.28
CA ILE A 89 11.28 -6.36 -10.18
C ILE A 89 12.24 -6.52 -9.01
N LYS A 90 13.48 -6.11 -9.24
CA LYS A 90 14.56 -6.19 -8.27
C LYS A 90 14.88 -4.83 -7.66
N ASP A 91 15.32 -4.85 -6.41
CA ASP A 91 15.83 -3.67 -5.72
C ASP A 91 17.27 -3.32 -6.16
N ALA A 92 17.84 -2.31 -5.52
CA ALA A 92 19.20 -1.83 -5.79
C ALA A 92 20.31 -2.88 -5.60
N ASP A 93 20.02 -3.92 -4.82
CA ASP A 93 20.96 -5.00 -4.48
C ASP A 93 20.65 -6.27 -5.31
N ASP A 94 19.91 -6.14 -6.41
CA ASP A 94 19.47 -7.23 -7.30
C ASP A 94 18.55 -8.27 -6.61
N ASN A 95 17.89 -7.90 -5.50
CA ASN A 95 16.93 -8.76 -4.81
C ASN A 95 15.50 -8.48 -5.30
N PRO A 96 14.72 -9.50 -5.70
CA PRO A 96 13.31 -9.29 -5.99
C PRO A 96 12.56 -8.60 -4.84
N ILE A 97 11.64 -7.67 -5.16
CA ILE A 97 10.85 -6.99 -4.11
C ILE A 97 10.07 -8.01 -3.27
N CYS A 98 9.64 -9.11 -3.90
CA CYS A 98 8.86 -10.17 -3.26
C CYS A 98 9.65 -11.07 -2.30
N VAL A 99 10.99 -11.10 -2.37
CA VAL A 99 11.81 -11.94 -1.49
C VAL A 99 12.17 -11.23 -0.19
N ASN A 100 12.42 -12.00 0.87
CA ASN A 100 12.75 -11.54 2.23
C ASN A 100 11.57 -11.05 3.09
N ASN A 101 11.79 -11.03 4.41
CA ASN A 101 10.77 -10.70 5.42
C ASN A 101 10.40 -9.20 5.47
N ASP A 102 11.08 -8.33 4.73
CA ASP A 102 10.87 -6.87 4.76
C ASP A 102 10.63 -6.29 3.37
N LYS A 103 9.61 -6.80 2.67
CA LYS A 103 9.18 -6.29 1.35
C LYS A 103 9.03 -4.76 1.29
N PRO A 104 8.51 -4.06 2.32
CA PRO A 104 8.47 -2.59 2.34
C PRO A 104 9.84 -1.92 2.16
N LYS A 105 10.89 -2.50 2.74
CA LYS A 105 12.27 -2.02 2.57
C LYS A 105 12.76 -2.19 1.15
N ASN A 106 12.49 -3.34 0.53
CA ASN A 106 12.90 -3.61 -0.85
C ASN A 106 12.16 -2.69 -1.83
N LEU A 107 10.87 -2.44 -1.59
CA LEU A 107 10.08 -1.46 -2.35
C LEU A 107 10.67 -0.04 -2.23
N LEU A 108 11.05 0.35 -1.00
CA LEU A 108 11.71 1.64 -0.75
C LEU A 108 13.03 1.74 -1.50
N LYS A 109 13.88 0.70 -1.44
CA LYS A 109 15.13 0.64 -2.20
C LYS A 109 14.87 0.74 -3.70
N TYR A 110 13.97 -0.06 -4.26
CA TYR A 110 13.62 0.03 -5.68
C TYR A 110 13.23 1.46 -6.08
N ALA A 111 12.38 2.13 -5.27
CA ALA A 111 11.99 3.50 -5.55
C ALA A 111 13.17 4.50 -5.60
N PHE A 112 14.28 4.26 -4.91
CA PHE A 112 15.45 5.15 -4.99
C PHE A 112 16.30 4.96 -6.24
N TYR A 113 16.23 3.81 -6.90
CA TYR A 113 17.13 3.44 -8.00
C TYR A 113 16.43 3.24 -9.33
N CYS A 114 15.11 3.03 -9.33
CA CYS A 114 14.35 2.92 -10.56
C CYS A 114 14.44 4.20 -11.40
N ASP A 115 14.34 4.03 -12.72
CA ASP A 115 14.37 5.14 -13.67
C ASP A 115 13.07 5.98 -13.60
N ASP A 116 13.02 7.08 -14.38
CA ASP A 116 11.89 8.00 -14.33
C ASP A 116 10.57 7.38 -14.81
N ASP A 117 10.60 6.44 -15.74
CA ASP A 117 9.40 5.80 -16.29
C ASP A 117 8.90 4.70 -15.36
N GLU A 118 9.81 3.94 -14.78
CA GLU A 118 9.55 3.04 -13.67
C GLU A 118 8.98 3.78 -12.46
N MET A 119 9.53 4.94 -12.11
CA MET A 119 9.04 5.79 -11.02
C MET A 119 7.61 6.26 -11.27
N LYS A 120 7.31 6.76 -12.48
CA LYS A 120 5.94 7.16 -12.85
C LYS A 120 4.97 5.99 -12.75
N ARG A 121 5.36 4.81 -13.23
CA ARG A 121 4.55 3.59 -13.13
C ARG A 121 4.33 3.21 -11.67
N LEU A 122 5.40 3.16 -10.88
CA LEU A 122 5.35 2.83 -9.46
C LEU A 122 4.42 3.78 -8.69
N GLN A 123 4.56 5.09 -8.91
CA GLN A 123 3.70 6.10 -8.29
C GLN A 123 2.23 5.88 -8.64
N ARG A 124 1.92 5.61 -9.92
CA ARG A 124 0.55 5.35 -10.37
C ARG A 124 -0.04 4.13 -9.68
N GLU A 125 0.64 2.98 -9.72
CA GLU A 125 0.09 1.75 -9.16
C GLU A 125 0.02 1.80 -7.61
N ILE A 126 0.99 2.42 -6.94
CA ILE A 126 0.94 2.66 -5.47
C ILE A 126 -0.24 3.57 -5.10
N THR A 127 -0.51 4.59 -5.92
CA THR A 127 -1.65 5.49 -5.69
C THR A 127 -2.97 4.74 -5.88
N ASP A 128 -3.09 3.92 -6.93
CA ASP A 128 -4.26 3.06 -7.15
C ASP A 128 -4.49 2.10 -5.96
N CYS A 129 -3.43 1.47 -5.45
CA CYS A 129 -3.50 0.64 -4.23
C CYS A 129 -3.96 1.45 -3.02
N GLY A 130 -3.39 2.64 -2.79
CA GLY A 130 -3.75 3.50 -1.67
C GLY A 130 -5.22 3.95 -1.72
N ILE A 131 -5.74 4.27 -2.91
CA ILE A 131 -7.15 4.62 -3.11
C ILE A 131 -8.06 3.43 -2.80
N ALA A 132 -7.74 2.24 -3.33
CA ALA A 132 -8.52 1.03 -3.09
C ALA A 132 -8.53 0.63 -1.61
N LEU A 133 -7.37 0.69 -0.94
CA LEU A 133 -7.27 0.44 0.50
C LEU A 133 -8.13 1.43 1.30
N LYS A 134 -8.12 2.72 0.94
CA LYS A 134 -8.95 3.73 1.59
C LYS A 134 -10.46 3.49 1.38
N GLN A 135 -10.86 2.95 0.23
CA GLN A 135 -12.25 2.57 -0.03
C GLN A 135 -12.67 1.39 0.86
N VAL A 136 -11.81 0.38 0.98
CA VAL A 136 -12.05 -0.80 1.83
C VAL A 136 -12.10 -0.41 3.31
N ILE A 137 -11.12 0.35 3.84
CA ILE A 137 -11.09 0.71 5.27
C ILE A 137 -12.38 1.41 5.72
N ARG A 138 -13.01 2.20 4.85
CA ARG A 138 -14.28 2.90 5.15
C ARG A 138 -15.47 1.99 5.36
N THR A 139 -15.39 0.71 5.02
CA THR A 139 -16.47 -0.25 5.26
C THR A 139 -16.40 -0.88 6.66
N TYR A 140 -15.29 -0.70 7.38
CA TYR A 140 -15.07 -1.22 8.72
C TYR A 140 -15.42 -0.21 9.80
N LYS A 141 -15.74 -0.70 11.01
CA LYS A 141 -15.96 0.17 12.17
C LYS A 141 -14.64 0.80 12.60
N LEU A 142 -14.65 2.10 12.89
CA LEU A 142 -13.47 2.81 13.40
C LEU A 142 -13.50 2.87 14.92
N THR A 143 -12.41 2.47 15.57
CA THR A 143 -12.23 2.56 17.02
C THR A 143 -11.23 3.64 17.37
N LYS A 144 -11.51 4.41 18.43
CA LYS A 144 -10.55 5.41 18.92
C LYS A 144 -9.34 4.70 19.50
N ASN A 145 -8.18 5.34 19.44
CA ASN A 145 -7.03 4.91 20.25
C ASN A 145 -7.41 5.07 21.72
N GLU A 146 -7.46 3.95 22.46
CA GLU A 146 -7.52 3.99 23.91
C GLU A 146 -6.16 4.48 24.43
N ASN A 147 -6.15 5.77 24.78
CA ASN A 147 -5.16 6.54 25.53
C ASN A 147 -3.77 6.78 24.89
N ALA A 148 -3.47 8.07 24.76
CA ALA A 148 -2.13 8.63 24.87
C ALA A 148 -1.72 8.73 26.35
#